data_AF-A0A378SM91-F1
#
_entry.id   AF-A0A378SM91-F1
#
_cell.length_a   1.000
_cell.length_b   1.000
_cell.length_c   1.000
_cell.angle_alpha   90.00
_cell.angle_beta   90.00
_cell.angle_gamma   90.00
#
_symmetry.space_group_name_H-M   'P 1'
#
loop_
_entity.id
_entity.type
_entity.pdbx_description
1 polymer ?
#
loop_
_entity_poly.entity_id
_entity_poly.type
_entity_poly.pdbx_seq_one_letter_code
_entity_poly.pdbx_strand_id
1 'polypeptide(L)'
;MPAPLHSELTRIAAGDGRAATAARTALGEGPTGERLAAALRALATHRGPGSSTCPSDAARAVGGSGWRELMDEAREISRRLAISGEVEITQGGEVIDPDGDWRGPIRIRIVRDCAE
;
A
#
# COMPACT_ATOMS: atom_id res chain seq x y z
N MET A 1 0.19 -6.83 20.73
CA MET A 1 1.38 -6.61 19.88
C MET A 1 0.88 -5.96 18.60
N PRO A 2 1.26 -4.71 18.26
CA PRO A 2 0.89 -4.14 16.97
C PRO A 2 1.43 -5.04 15.85
N ALA A 3 0.68 -5.19 14.76
CA ALA A 3 1.17 -5.89 13.59
C ALA A 3 2.51 -5.28 13.16
N PRO A 4 3.51 -6.08 12.73
CA PRO A 4 4.86 -5.57 12.39
C PRO A 4 4.81 -4.41 11.38
N LEU A 5 3.79 -4.40 10.52
CA LEU A 5 3.55 -3.38 9.51
C LEU A 5 3.05 -2.04 10.08
N HIS A 6 2.28 -2.06 11.17
CA HIS A 6 1.84 -0.84 11.84
C HIS A 6 3.04 -0.14 12.51
N SER A 7 3.93 -0.92 13.14
CA SER A 7 5.19 -0.41 13.68
C SER A 7 6.11 0.13 12.59
N GLU A 8 6.15 -0.51 11.41
CA GLU A 8 6.89 -0.02 10.24
C GLU A 8 6.35 1.33 9.75
N LEU A 9 5.03 1.46 9.58
CA LEU A 9 4.40 2.75 9.25
C LEU A 9 4.70 3.83 10.30
N THR A 10 4.67 3.48 11.58
CA THR A 10 4.98 4.43 12.66
C THR A 10 6.42 4.94 12.54
N ARG A 11 7.37 4.06 12.19
CA ARG A 11 8.77 4.45 11.93
C ARG A 11 8.89 5.34 10.69
N ILE A 12 8.16 5.03 9.62
CA ILE A 12 8.13 5.85 8.40
C ILE A 12 7.55 7.23 8.69
N ALA A 13 6.45 7.31 9.45
CA ALA A 13 5.78 8.55 9.84
C ALA A 13 6.67 9.48 10.67
N ALA A 14 7.62 8.92 11.43
CA ALA A 14 8.60 9.65 12.21
C ALA A 14 9.76 10.21 11.37
N GLY A 15 9.92 9.77 10.12
CA GLY A 15 10.89 10.35 9.18
C GLY A 15 10.34 11.60 8.48
N ASP A 16 11.03 12.00 7.42
CA ASP A 16 10.68 13.14 6.56
C ASP A 16 10.40 12.70 5.11
N GLY A 17 9.71 13.55 4.34
CA GLY A 17 9.39 13.33 2.93
C GLY A 17 8.01 12.70 2.67
N ARG A 18 7.74 12.38 1.39
CA ARG A 18 6.42 11.90 0.94
C ARG A 18 5.96 10.62 1.62
N ALA A 19 6.88 9.69 1.87
CA ALA A 19 6.58 8.44 2.57
C ALA A 19 6.10 8.71 4.01
N ALA A 20 6.72 9.65 4.71
CA ALA A 20 6.35 10.02 6.07
C ALA A 20 4.97 10.67 6.12
N THR A 21 4.67 11.58 5.20
CA THR A 21 3.33 12.19 5.08
C THR A 21 2.26 11.14 4.82
N ALA A 22 2.49 10.22 3.87
CA ALA A 22 1.57 9.14 3.58
C ALA A 22 1.38 8.19 4.79
N ALA A 23 2.46 7.90 5.54
CA ALA A 23 2.37 7.07 6.73
C ALA A 23 1.54 7.74 7.84
N ARG A 24 1.65 9.06 8.03
CA ARG A 24 0.81 9.81 8.98
C ARG A 24 -0.67 9.76 8.58
N THR A 25 -0.98 9.92 7.30
CA THR A 25 -2.36 9.77 6.79
C THR A 25 -2.90 8.36 7.04
N ALA A 26 -2.09 7.32 6.79
CA ALA A 26 -2.47 5.93 7.04
C ALA A 26 -2.80 5.65 8.52
N LEU A 27 -2.04 6.26 9.43
CA LEU A 27 -2.21 6.10 10.88
C LEU A 27 -3.28 7.04 11.47
N GLY A 28 -3.74 8.04 10.70
CA GLY A 28 -4.76 8.99 11.14
C GLY A 28 -6.18 8.42 11.19
N GLU A 29 -7.15 9.29 11.46
CA GLU A 29 -8.57 8.95 11.63
C GLU A 29 -9.41 9.15 10.35
N GLY A 30 -8.76 9.18 9.18
CA GLY A 30 -9.42 9.39 7.89
C GLY A 30 -10.25 8.18 7.39
N PRO A 31 -10.95 8.33 6.25
CA PRO A 31 -11.70 7.23 5.65
C PRO A 31 -10.76 6.06 5.33
N THR A 32 -11.22 4.84 5.59
CA THR A 32 -10.40 3.62 5.47
C THR A 32 -9.71 3.50 4.13
N GLY A 33 -10.42 3.84 3.04
CA GLY A 33 -9.83 3.80 1.72
C GLY A 33 -8.66 4.77 1.51
N GLU A 34 -8.74 5.99 2.04
CA GLU A 34 -7.62 6.93 1.95
C GLU A 34 -6.43 6.45 2.80
N ARG A 35 -6.72 5.90 3.99
CA ARG A 35 -5.71 5.33 4.87
C ARG A 35 -5.00 4.13 4.23
N LEU A 36 -5.74 3.26 3.54
CA LEU A 36 -5.19 2.12 2.81
C LEU A 36 -4.31 2.57 1.64
N ALA A 37 -4.75 3.57 0.87
CA ALA A 37 -3.97 4.13 -0.22
C ALA A 37 -2.66 4.75 0.28
N ALA A 38 -2.75 5.52 1.37
CA ALA A 38 -1.61 6.14 2.01
C ALA A 38 -0.65 5.10 2.61
N ALA A 39 -1.17 4.01 3.21
CA ALA A 39 -0.35 2.91 3.72
C ALA A 39 0.42 2.21 2.60
N LEU A 40 -0.25 1.91 1.48
CA LEU A 40 0.40 1.32 0.30
C LEU A 40 1.51 2.21 -0.23
N ARG A 41 1.26 3.51 -0.41
CA ARG A 41 2.26 4.46 -0.87
C ARG A 41 3.43 4.58 0.12
N ALA A 42 3.14 4.75 1.40
CA ALA A 42 4.17 4.85 2.43
C ALA A 42 5.09 3.63 2.45
N LEU A 43 4.52 2.41 2.45
CA LEU A 43 5.28 1.17 2.45
C LEU A 43 6.04 0.97 1.13
N ALA A 44 5.41 1.21 -0.01
CA ALA A 44 6.04 1.05 -1.32
C ALA A 44 7.18 2.04 -1.53
N THR A 45 7.00 3.31 -1.18
CA THR A 45 8.05 4.34 -1.23
C THR A 45 9.17 4.04 -0.24
N HIS A 46 8.86 3.68 1.00
CA HIS A 46 9.88 3.38 2.01
C HIS A 46 10.76 2.18 1.63
N ARG A 47 10.15 1.13 1.05
CA ARG A 47 10.90 -0.06 0.63
C ARG A 47 11.62 0.11 -0.71
N GLY A 48 11.24 1.12 -1.50
CA GLY A 48 11.88 1.48 -2.77
C GLY A 48 11.54 0.55 -3.95
N PRO A 49 12.05 0.86 -5.15
CA PRO A 49 11.72 0.15 -6.40
C PRO A 49 12.24 -1.30 -6.45
N GLY A 50 13.24 -1.63 -5.62
CA GLY A 50 13.76 -3.00 -5.49
C GLY A 50 12.87 -3.92 -4.65
N SER A 51 11.81 -3.38 -4.03
CA SER A 51 10.95 -4.12 -3.12
C SER A 51 9.49 -4.00 -3.52
N SER A 52 8.66 -4.88 -2.95
CA SER A 52 7.24 -4.93 -3.24
C SER A 52 6.42 -5.03 -1.95
N THR A 53 5.22 -4.48 -2.01
CA THR A 53 4.20 -4.61 -0.97
C THR A 53 3.04 -5.46 -1.46
N CYS A 54 2.10 -5.76 -0.58
CA CYS A 54 0.89 -6.51 -0.86
C CYS A 54 -0.33 -5.70 -0.40
N PRO A 55 -1.52 -5.87 -1.02
CA PRO A 55 -2.74 -5.24 -0.51
C PRO A 55 -3.04 -5.64 0.94
N SER A 56 -2.71 -6.88 1.31
CA SER A 56 -2.84 -7.37 2.69
C SER A 56 -1.93 -6.67 3.69
N ASP A 57 -0.79 -6.12 3.25
CA ASP A 57 0.11 -5.41 4.16
C ASP A 57 -0.55 -4.10 4.63
N ALA A 58 -1.11 -3.33 3.69
CA ALA A 58 -1.86 -2.12 3.99
C ALA A 58 -3.12 -2.41 4.81
N ALA A 59 -3.87 -3.45 4.44
CA ALA A 59 -5.05 -3.88 5.18
C ALA A 59 -4.72 -4.26 6.64
N ARG A 60 -3.60 -4.95 6.88
CA ARG A 60 -3.15 -5.30 8.24
C ARG A 60 -2.67 -4.11 9.04
N ALA A 61 -2.02 -3.16 8.39
CA ALA A 61 -1.55 -1.95 9.03
C ALA A 61 -2.69 -1.04 9.50
N VAL A 62 -3.72 -0.88 8.66
CA VAL A 62 -4.89 -0.01 8.90
C VAL A 62 -5.98 -0.72 9.70
N GLY A 63 -6.32 -1.96 9.31
CA GLY A 63 -7.45 -2.73 9.86
C GLY A 63 -7.11 -3.65 11.02
N GLY A 64 -5.83 -3.85 11.36
CA GLY A 64 -5.43 -4.66 12.51
C GLY A 64 -6.05 -6.06 12.48
N SER A 65 -6.94 -6.36 13.44
CA SER A 65 -7.68 -7.63 13.52
C SER A 65 -8.77 -7.81 12.45
N GLY A 66 -9.35 -6.71 11.97
CA GLY A 66 -10.42 -6.67 10.95
C GLY A 66 -9.90 -6.57 9.50
N TRP A 67 -8.59 -6.73 9.29
CA TRP A 67 -7.98 -6.56 7.96
C TRP A 67 -8.56 -7.43 6.85
N ARG A 68 -9.20 -8.55 7.20
CA ARG A 68 -9.84 -9.45 6.24
C ARG A 68 -11.06 -8.80 5.56
N GLU A 69 -11.74 -7.91 6.26
CA GLU A 69 -12.89 -7.16 5.73
C GLU A 69 -12.43 -6.04 4.79
N LEU A 70 -11.22 -5.52 5.01
CA LEU A 70 -10.59 -4.48 4.19
C LEU A 70 -9.88 -5.03 2.95
N MET A 71 -9.86 -6.36 2.74
CA MET A 71 -9.17 -6.97 1.60
C MET A 71 -9.76 -6.53 0.26
N ASP A 72 -11.08 -6.43 0.17
CA ASP A 72 -11.76 -6.01 -1.06
C ASP A 72 -11.45 -4.53 -1.37
N GLU A 73 -11.55 -3.67 -0.37
CA GLU A 73 -11.20 -2.25 -0.49
C GLU A 73 -9.71 -2.04 -0.81
N ALA A 74 -8.81 -2.79 -0.16
CA ALA A 74 -7.38 -2.73 -0.42
C ALA A 74 -7.03 -3.16 -1.85
N ARG A 75 -7.74 -4.15 -2.41
CA ARG A 75 -7.59 -4.56 -3.81
C ARG A 75 -8.07 -3.46 -4.75
N GLU A 76 -9.23 -2.88 -4.50
CA GLU A 76 -9.76 -1.78 -5.32
C GLU A 76 -8.82 -0.57 -5.32
N ILE A 77 -8.24 -0.23 -4.17
CA ILE A 77 -7.29 0.88 -4.08
C ILE A 77 -5.98 0.57 -4.80
N SER A 78 -5.50 -0.67 -4.70
CA SER A 78 -4.32 -1.11 -5.44
C SER A 78 -4.56 -0.96 -6.95
N ARG A 79 -5.76 -1.32 -7.44
CA ARG A 79 -6.20 -1.10 -8.82
C ARG A 79 -6.14 0.37 -9.19
N ARG A 80 -6.78 1.24 -8.40
CA ARG A 80 -6.82 2.69 -8.66
C ARG A 80 -5.42 3.30 -8.73
N LEU A 81 -4.53 2.95 -7.79
CA LEU A 81 -3.15 3.44 -7.79
C LEU A 81 -2.38 2.97 -9.03
N ALA A 82 -2.64 1.74 -9.50
CA ALA A 82 -2.00 1.20 -10.67
C ALA A 82 -2.53 1.80 -11.99
N ILE A 83 -3.85 2.03 -12.07
CA ILE A 83 -4.49 2.76 -13.17
C ILE A 83 -3.96 4.19 -13.22
N SER A 84 -3.72 4.82 -12.07
CA SER A 84 -3.10 6.16 -12.00
C SER A 84 -1.62 6.17 -12.40
N GLY A 85 -0.99 5.02 -12.65
CA GLY A 85 0.41 4.90 -13.04
C GLY A 85 1.40 5.16 -11.90
N GLU A 86 0.96 5.11 -10.65
CA GLU A 86 1.81 5.32 -9.48
C GLU A 86 2.50 4.03 -9.04
N VAL A 87 1.77 2.92 -9.14
CA VAL A 87 2.24 1.58 -8.78
C VAL A 87 2.04 0.59 -9.93
N GLU A 88 2.85 -0.45 -9.96
CA GLU A 88 2.69 -1.59 -10.88
C GLU A 88 2.26 -2.80 -10.07
N ILE A 89 1.31 -3.55 -10.60
CA ILE A 89 0.88 -4.81 -10.01
C ILE A 89 1.58 -5.93 -10.79
N THR A 90 2.25 -6.80 -10.05
CA THR A 90 2.96 -7.96 -10.60
C THR A 90 2.45 -9.24 -9.95
N GLN A 91 2.32 -10.30 -10.72
CA GLN A 91 1.94 -11.63 -10.23
C GLN A 91 2.85 -12.66 -10.88
N GLY A 92 3.49 -13.50 -10.06
CA GLY A 92 4.49 -14.45 -10.55
C GLY A 92 5.73 -13.81 -11.18
N GLY A 93 5.95 -12.50 -10.99
CA GLY A 93 7.05 -11.75 -11.58
C GLY A 93 6.70 -11.01 -12.88
N GLU A 94 5.47 -11.20 -13.40
CA GLU A 94 4.99 -10.53 -14.61
C GLU A 94 4.08 -9.36 -14.23
N VAL A 95 4.19 -8.23 -14.94
CA VAL A 95 3.29 -7.08 -14.77
C VAL A 95 1.92 -7.46 -15.33
N ILE A 96 0.89 -7.37 -14.50
CA ILE A 96 -0.49 -7.69 -14.89
C ILE A 96 -1.30 -6.42 -15.02
N ASP A 97 -2.31 -6.50 -15.89
CA ASP A 97 -3.22 -5.38 -16.13
C ASP A 97 -4.03 -5.04 -14.88
N PRO A 98 -4.08 -3.76 -14.44
CA PRO A 98 -4.76 -3.29 -13.23
C PRO A 98 -6.31 -3.28 -13.32
N ASP A 99 -6.92 -3.55 -14.47
CA ASP A 99 -8.38 -3.73 -14.62
C ASP A 99 -8.80 -5.21 -14.68
N GLY A 100 -7.83 -6.12 -14.88
CA GLY A 100 -8.08 -7.57 -15.00
C GLY A 100 -8.59 -8.29 -13.73
N ASP A 101 -9.14 -9.50 -13.92
CA ASP A 101 -9.46 -10.44 -12.84
C ASP A 101 -8.17 -11.08 -12.30
N TRP A 102 -7.78 -10.76 -11.06
CA TRP A 102 -6.63 -11.41 -10.42
C TRP A 102 -7.09 -12.28 -9.29
N ARG A 103 -6.57 -13.51 -9.30
CA ARG A 103 -6.79 -14.47 -8.25
C ARG A 103 -5.44 -14.93 -7.72
N GLY A 104 -5.24 -14.67 -6.43
CA GLY A 104 -4.05 -15.12 -5.71
C GLY A 104 -3.14 -13.99 -5.23
N PRO A 105 -1.89 -14.32 -4.89
CA PRO A 105 -0.93 -13.39 -4.32
C PRO A 105 -0.38 -12.44 -5.39
N ILE A 106 -0.72 -11.16 -5.27
CA ILE A 106 -0.18 -10.08 -6.09
C ILE A 106 0.88 -9.29 -5.32
N ARG A 107 1.81 -8.66 -6.05
CA ARG A 107 2.89 -7.83 -5.53
C ARG A 107 2.81 -6.46 -6.18
N ILE A 108 2.79 -5.43 -5.36
CA ILE A 108 2.69 -4.03 -5.79
C ILE A 108 4.08 -3.40 -5.69
N ARG A 109 4.54 -2.75 -6.75
CA ARG A 109 5.80 -2.04 -6.82
C ARG A 109 5.55 -0.56 -7.10
N ILE A 110 6.38 0.33 -6.55
CA ILE A 110 6.32 1.75 -6.88
C ILE A 110 6.96 1.97 -8.25
N VAL A 111 6.28 2.65 -9.17
CA VAL A 111 6.78 2.95 -10.54
C VAL A 111 7.21 4.39 -10.61
N ARG A 112 6.32 5.27 -10.15
CA ARG A 112 6.62 6.68 -9.93
C ARG A 112 6.79 6.85 -8.43
N ASP A 113 8.03 7.00 -7.99
CA ASP A 113 8.24 7.96 -6.92
C ASP A 113 7.65 9.25 -7.48
N CYS A 114 6.63 9.82 -6.84
CA CYS A 114 5.95 11.00 -7.35
C CYS A 114 6.88 12.22 -7.21
N ALA A 115 8.12 12.13 -7.70
CA ALA A 115 9.14 13.14 -7.80
C ALA A 115 8.73 14.15 -8.85
N GLU A 116 7.94 15.10 -8.38
CA GLU A 116 7.98 16.48 -8.83
C GLU A 116 8.38 17.33 -7.61
#